data_AF-Q2JW68-F1
#
_entry.id   AF-Q2JW68-F1
#
_cell.length_a   1.000
_cell.length_b   1.000
_cell.length_c   1.000
_cell.angle_alpha   90.00
_cell.angle_beta   90.00
_cell.angle_gamma   90.00
#
_symmetry.space_group_name_H-M   'P 1'
#
loop_
_entity.id
_entity.type
_entity.pdbx_description
1 polymer ?
#
loop_
_entity_poly.entity_id
_entity_poly.type
_entity_poly.pdbx_seq_one_letter_code
_entity_poly.pdbx_strand_id
1 'polypeptide(L)'
;MAKSLRPGNRQVAPPPRLADCPPSGIFTDGGCSPNPGPGGWAVVVVEDDQIVDEFYGGDPASTNNRMELTGLIRALQYCRDTQSNSIDTIYSDSHLCVQTYNDWMERWAAQGWRRRTGPVENLDLVQELYQLKQQCPQVRVAWIPAHRGLRWNEYVDELVARARPK
;
A
#
# COMPACT_ATOMS: atom_id res chain seq x y z
N MET A 1 -7.15 48.19 23.41
CA MET A 1 -5.95 47.71 22.67
C MET A 1 -6.20 46.28 22.21
N ALA A 2 -6.89 46.08 21.07
CA ALA A 2 -7.20 44.75 20.54
C ALA A 2 -6.16 44.38 19.47
N LYS A 3 -5.41 43.29 19.68
CA LYS A 3 -4.49 42.73 18.67
C LYS A 3 -5.27 41.76 17.79
N SER A 4 -5.47 42.13 16.53
CA SER A 4 -6.02 41.28 15.47
C SER A 4 -4.97 40.26 15.03
N LEU A 5 -5.25 38.97 15.27
CA LEU A 5 -4.47 37.84 14.76
C LEU A 5 -4.97 37.52 13.34
N ARG A 6 -4.12 37.71 12.34
CA ARG A 6 -4.39 37.26 10.97
C ARG A 6 -4.24 35.73 10.91
N PRO A 7 -5.13 35.00 10.22
CA PRO A 7 -4.95 33.56 10.03
C PRO A 7 -3.74 33.31 9.12
N GLY A 8 -2.82 32.48 9.59
CA GLY A 8 -1.60 32.11 8.87
C GLY A 8 -1.94 31.40 7.57
N ASN A 9 -1.40 31.91 6.47
CA ASN A 9 -1.50 31.32 5.15
C ASN A 9 -0.72 29.99 5.16
N ARG A 10 -1.40 28.84 5.34
CA ARG A 10 -0.79 27.54 5.08
C ARG A 10 -0.52 27.47 3.58
N GLN A 11 0.73 27.65 3.17
CA GLN A 11 1.14 27.33 1.81
C GLN A 11 0.81 25.85 1.58
N VAL A 12 -0.19 25.59 0.76
CA VAL A 12 -0.44 24.26 0.21
C VAL A 12 0.67 24.04 -0.80
N ALA A 13 1.51 23.03 -0.57
CA ALA A 13 2.55 22.66 -1.52
C ALA A 13 1.91 22.39 -2.89
N PRO A 14 2.55 22.79 -4.01
CA PRO A 14 2.04 22.47 -5.33
C PRO A 14 1.87 20.95 -5.48
N PRO A 15 0.88 20.49 -6.26
CA PRO A 15 0.72 19.06 -6.50
C PRO A 15 2.02 18.49 -7.08
N PRO A 16 2.44 17.28 -6.67
CA PRO A 16 3.64 16.66 -7.20
C PRO A 16 3.50 16.51 -8.72
N ARG A 17 4.58 16.75 -9.44
CA ARG A 17 4.64 16.57 -10.89
C ARG A 17 4.88 15.08 -11.18
N LEU A 18 4.55 14.63 -12.40
CA LEU A 18 4.88 13.30 -12.90
C LEU A 18 6.37 12.93 -12.71
N ALA A 19 7.26 13.94 -12.63
CA ALA A 19 8.70 13.81 -12.36
C ALA A 19 9.06 13.49 -10.89
N ASP A 20 8.09 13.48 -9.97
CA ASP A 20 8.30 13.21 -8.55
C ASP A 20 8.00 11.74 -8.17
N CYS A 21 7.67 10.89 -9.15
CA CYS A 21 7.47 9.47 -8.93
C CYS A 21 8.84 8.75 -8.88
N PRO A 22 9.08 7.83 -7.93
CA PRO A 22 10.31 7.05 -7.91
C PRO A 22 10.50 6.30 -9.24
N PRO A 23 11.69 6.37 -9.87
CA PRO A 23 11.95 5.70 -11.15
C PRO A 23 12.03 4.18 -11.01
N SER A 24 12.26 3.67 -9.80
CA SER A 24 12.27 2.25 -9.47
C SER A 24 11.53 2.00 -8.16
N GLY A 25 10.85 0.86 -8.06
CA GLY A 25 10.04 0.51 -6.90
C GLY A 25 8.95 -0.51 -7.23
N ILE A 26 8.34 -1.07 -6.19
CA ILE A 26 7.12 -1.87 -6.35
C ILE A 26 5.94 -1.00 -5.90
N PHE A 27 4.92 -0.86 -6.72
CA PHE A 27 3.73 -0.06 -6.42
C PHE A 27 2.54 -0.99 -6.22
N THR A 28 1.78 -0.77 -5.16
CA THR A 28 0.64 -1.62 -4.80
C THR A 28 -0.58 -0.80 -4.45
N ASP A 29 -1.74 -1.25 -4.90
CA ASP A 29 -3.05 -0.73 -4.51
C ASP A 29 -4.06 -1.88 -4.40
N GLY A 30 -5.18 -1.62 -3.72
CA GLY A 30 -6.34 -2.48 -3.72
C GLY A 30 -7.62 -1.77 -3.27
N GLY A 31 -8.74 -2.20 -3.80
CA GLY A 31 -10.01 -1.54 -3.51
C GLY A 31 -11.21 -2.35 -3.95
N CYS A 32 -12.36 -2.05 -3.34
CA CYS A 32 -13.67 -2.56 -3.72
C CYS A 32 -14.55 -1.41 -4.21
N SER A 33 -15.44 -1.70 -5.15
CA SER A 33 -16.60 -0.81 -5.34
C SER A 33 -17.81 -1.62 -5.84
N PRO A 34 -18.93 -1.62 -5.08
CA PRO A 34 -19.12 -1.04 -3.73
C PRO A 34 -18.23 -1.70 -2.64
N ASN A 35 -18.18 -1.13 -1.43
CA ASN A 35 -17.41 -1.65 -0.29
C ASN A 35 -18.34 -1.91 0.92
N PRO A 36 -18.51 -3.15 1.40
CA PRO A 36 -17.98 -4.40 0.83
C PRO A 36 -18.56 -4.72 -0.56
N GLY A 37 -17.85 -5.51 -1.34
CA GLY A 37 -18.25 -5.89 -2.70
C GLY A 37 -17.11 -6.48 -3.52
N PRO A 38 -17.23 -6.50 -4.86
CA PRO A 38 -16.18 -6.95 -5.75
C PRO A 38 -14.91 -6.11 -5.57
N GLY A 39 -13.83 -6.79 -5.20
CA GLY A 39 -12.52 -6.23 -4.91
C GLY A 39 -11.47 -6.59 -5.94
N GLY A 40 -10.51 -5.70 -6.13
CA GLY A 40 -9.32 -5.91 -6.94
C GLY A 40 -8.09 -5.46 -6.18
N TRP A 41 -6.95 -6.09 -6.45
CA TRP A 41 -5.64 -5.69 -5.97
C TRP A 41 -4.65 -5.77 -7.14
N ALA A 42 -3.60 -4.96 -7.12
CA ALA A 42 -2.57 -4.98 -8.14
C ALA A 42 -1.19 -4.67 -7.57
N VAL A 43 -0.17 -5.16 -8.28
CA VAL A 43 1.25 -4.93 -8.03
C VAL A 43 1.91 -4.59 -9.36
N VAL A 44 2.73 -3.55 -9.36
CA VAL A 44 3.51 -3.10 -10.52
C VAL A 44 4.95 -2.94 -10.08
N VAL A 45 5.87 -3.61 -10.76
CA VAL A 45 7.31 -3.57 -10.49
C VAL A 45 7.96 -2.69 -11.56
N VAL A 46 8.66 -1.66 -11.12
CA VAL A 46 9.30 -0.67 -12.00
C VAL A 46 10.80 -0.65 -11.74
N GLU A 47 11.57 -0.69 -12.82
CA GLU A 47 13.02 -0.41 -12.83
C GLU A 47 13.33 0.61 -13.93
N ASP A 48 14.05 1.68 -13.58
CA ASP A 48 14.51 2.71 -14.52
C ASP A 48 13.38 3.26 -15.42
N ASP A 49 12.25 3.61 -14.80
CA ASP A 49 11.01 4.11 -15.41
C ASP A 49 10.30 3.14 -16.38
N GLN A 50 10.65 1.85 -16.31
CA GLN A 50 10.04 0.78 -17.10
C GLN A 50 9.35 -0.24 -16.21
N ILE A 51 8.15 -0.66 -16.62
CA ILE A 51 7.45 -1.78 -15.97
C ILE A 51 8.20 -3.06 -16.36
N VAL A 52 8.74 -3.75 -15.37
CA VAL A 52 9.45 -5.04 -15.56
C VAL A 52 8.58 -6.24 -15.19
N ASP A 53 7.57 -6.02 -14.34
CA ASP A 53 6.54 -7.02 -14.03
C ASP A 53 5.25 -6.33 -13.57
N GLU A 54 4.10 -6.97 -13.80
CA GLU A 54 2.80 -6.53 -13.29
C GLU A 54 1.87 -7.72 -13.09
N PHE A 55 1.13 -7.71 -12.00
CA PHE A 55 0.15 -8.75 -11.73
C PHE A 55 -0.96 -8.24 -10.81
N TYR A 56 -2.15 -8.76 -11.03
CA TYR A 56 -3.36 -8.32 -10.34
C TYR A 56 -4.34 -9.48 -10.20
N GLY A 57 -5.27 -9.33 -9.26
CA GLY A 57 -6.30 -10.31 -9.00
C GLY A 57 -7.49 -9.68 -8.30
N GLY A 58 -8.58 -10.44 -8.19
CA GLY A 58 -9.80 -9.93 -7.60
C GLY A 58 -10.54 -10.99 -6.80
N ASP A 59 -11.44 -10.50 -5.95
CA ASP A 59 -12.31 -11.30 -5.09
C ASP A 59 -13.75 -10.76 -5.22
N PRO A 60 -14.75 -11.58 -5.59
CA PRO A 60 -16.13 -11.12 -5.74
C PRO A 60 -16.76 -10.60 -4.44
N ALA A 61 -16.21 -10.93 -3.27
CA ALA A 61 -16.76 -10.53 -1.98
C ALA A 61 -15.66 -10.14 -0.97
N SER A 62 -15.19 -8.90 -1.06
CA SER A 62 -14.10 -8.38 -0.22
C SER A 62 -14.40 -6.99 0.36
N THR A 63 -13.38 -6.36 0.95
CA THR A 63 -13.37 -4.97 1.43
C THR A 63 -12.13 -4.25 0.92
N ASN A 64 -12.15 -2.91 0.92
CA ASN A 64 -10.96 -2.11 0.56
C ASN A 64 -9.73 -2.55 1.35
N ASN A 65 -9.83 -2.57 2.68
CA ASN A 65 -8.73 -2.95 3.57
C ASN A 65 -8.14 -4.34 3.25
N ARG A 66 -8.99 -5.32 2.92
CA ARG A 66 -8.50 -6.66 2.56
C ARG A 66 -7.76 -6.65 1.23
N MET A 67 -8.25 -5.89 0.24
CA MET A 67 -7.60 -5.79 -1.06
C MET A 67 -6.28 -5.02 -1.00
N GLU A 68 -6.22 -3.91 -0.26
CA GLU A 68 -4.98 -3.17 -0.02
C GLU A 68 -3.92 -4.07 0.65
N LEU A 69 -4.29 -4.78 1.73
CA LEU A 69 -3.40 -5.73 2.40
C LEU A 69 -2.98 -6.89 1.49
N THR A 70 -3.88 -7.36 0.62
CA THR A 70 -3.56 -8.40 -0.37
C THR A 70 -2.52 -7.89 -1.37
N GLY A 71 -2.66 -6.67 -1.90
CA GLY A 71 -1.66 -6.08 -2.79
C GLY A 71 -0.27 -6.02 -2.14
N LEU A 72 -0.19 -5.59 -0.88
CA LEU A 72 1.07 -5.55 -0.14
C LEU A 72 1.67 -6.95 0.10
N ILE A 73 0.84 -7.94 0.49
CA ILE A 73 1.27 -9.34 0.67
C ILE A 73 1.87 -9.88 -0.64
N ARG A 74 1.21 -9.61 -1.76
CA ARG A 74 1.60 -10.08 -3.09
C ARG A 74 2.92 -9.46 -3.54
N ALA A 75 3.15 -8.19 -3.25
CA ALA A 75 4.45 -7.55 -3.46
C ALA A 75 5.57 -8.16 -2.62
N LEU A 76 5.33 -8.48 -1.34
CA LEU A 76 6.33 -9.14 -0.51
C LEU A 76 6.62 -10.59 -0.95
N GLN A 77 5.60 -11.33 -1.40
CA GLN A 77 5.80 -12.64 -2.01
C GLN A 77 6.70 -12.56 -3.23
N TYR A 78 6.50 -11.56 -4.09
CA TYR A 78 7.39 -11.29 -5.22
C TYR A 78 8.83 -10.98 -4.78
N CYS A 79 9.03 -10.12 -3.78
CA CYS A 79 10.36 -9.84 -3.22
C CYS A 79 11.06 -11.10 -2.69
N ARG A 80 10.31 -11.95 -1.96
CA ARG A 80 10.81 -13.22 -1.44
C ARG A 80 11.25 -14.15 -2.56
N ASP A 81 10.42 -14.31 -3.59
CA ASP A 81 10.61 -15.32 -4.63
C ASP A 81 11.70 -14.92 -5.64
N THR A 82 11.85 -13.62 -5.91
CA THR A 82 12.89 -13.10 -6.81
C THR A 82 14.24 -12.96 -6.15
N GLN A 83 14.29 -12.81 -4.81
CA GLN A 83 15.49 -12.47 -4.05
C GLN A 83 16.26 -11.28 -4.63
N SER A 84 15.58 -10.41 -5.39
CA SER A 84 16.25 -9.30 -6.05
C SER A 84 16.65 -8.25 -5.03
N ASN A 85 17.94 -7.92 -4.99
CA ASN A 85 18.47 -6.83 -4.19
C ASN A 85 18.35 -5.46 -4.90
N SER A 86 17.85 -5.42 -6.15
CA SER A 86 17.74 -4.18 -6.94
C SER A 86 16.59 -3.28 -6.45
N ILE A 87 15.50 -3.85 -5.96
CA ILE A 87 14.32 -3.13 -5.51
C ILE A 87 13.98 -3.53 -4.07
N ASP A 88 14.16 -2.60 -3.14
CA ASP A 88 13.92 -2.81 -1.72
C ASP A 88 12.69 -2.07 -1.18
N THR A 89 12.03 -1.24 -1.99
CA THR A 89 10.97 -0.34 -1.53
C THR A 89 9.65 -0.64 -2.24
N ILE A 90 8.63 -0.91 -1.43
CA ILE A 90 7.23 -1.01 -1.82
C ILE A 90 6.54 0.32 -1.49
N TYR A 91 5.81 0.87 -2.44
CA TYR A 91 5.02 2.09 -2.31
C TYR A 91 3.53 1.76 -2.30
N SER A 92 2.81 2.34 -1.34
CA SER A 92 1.35 2.25 -1.23
C SER A 92 0.80 3.58 -0.73
N ASP A 93 -0.41 3.94 -1.17
CA ASP A 93 -1.13 5.09 -0.66
C ASP A 93 -2.05 4.76 0.54
N SER A 94 -2.20 3.47 0.86
CA SER A 94 -2.91 3.00 2.04
C SER A 94 -2.12 3.26 3.32
N HIS A 95 -2.57 4.24 4.10
CA HIS A 95 -2.09 4.45 5.47
C HIS A 95 -2.27 3.20 6.32
N LEU A 96 -3.36 2.44 6.12
CA LEU A 96 -3.61 1.19 6.83
C LEU A 96 -2.47 0.20 6.59
N CYS A 97 -2.09 -0.04 5.34
CA CYS A 97 -1.03 -0.98 4.98
C CYS A 97 0.32 -0.53 5.52
N VAL A 98 0.68 0.73 5.30
CA VAL A 98 1.97 1.29 5.73
C VAL A 98 2.10 1.24 7.26
N GLN A 99 1.08 1.61 8.02
CA GLN A 99 1.11 1.56 9.48
C GLN A 99 1.04 0.13 10.02
N THR A 100 0.29 -0.75 9.37
CA THR A 100 0.25 -2.18 9.72
C THR A 100 1.65 -2.78 9.61
N TYR A 101 2.33 -2.55 8.49
CA TYR A 101 3.65 -3.12 8.21
C TYR A 101 4.77 -2.52 9.06
N ASN A 102 4.77 -1.19 9.25
CA ASN A 102 5.88 -0.51 9.93
C ASN A 102 5.73 -0.50 11.45
N ASP A 103 4.51 -0.42 11.98
CA ASP A 103 4.29 -0.14 13.41
C ASP A 103 3.45 -1.20 14.11
N TRP A 104 2.27 -1.51 13.57
CA TRP A 104 1.24 -2.18 14.37
C TRP A 104 1.46 -3.68 14.53
N MET A 105 1.83 -4.38 13.46
CA MET A 105 1.89 -5.84 13.49
C MET A 105 2.98 -6.40 14.40
N GLU A 106 4.12 -5.71 14.52
CA GLU A 106 5.19 -6.07 15.48
C GLU A 106 4.67 -6.01 16.92
N ARG A 107 3.98 -4.91 17.26
CA ARG A 107 3.37 -4.76 18.58
C ARG A 107 2.28 -5.80 18.83
N TRP A 108 1.43 -6.08 17.84
CA TRP A 108 0.37 -7.08 17.99
C TRP A 108 0.95 -8.48 18.12
N ALA A 109 1.99 -8.84 17.37
CA ALA A 109 2.69 -10.11 17.51
C ALA A 109 3.24 -10.29 18.94
N ALA A 110 3.91 -9.28 19.48
CA ALA A 110 4.41 -9.27 20.86
C ALA A 110 3.29 -9.36 21.92
N GLN A 111 2.06 -8.96 21.58
CA GLN A 111 0.88 -9.00 22.45
C GLN A 111 -0.03 -10.22 22.20
N GLY A 112 0.46 -11.24 21.48
CA GLY A 112 -0.30 -12.45 21.17
C GLY A 112 -1.52 -12.18 20.28
N TRP A 113 -1.38 -11.26 19.33
CA TRP A 113 -2.38 -10.86 18.34
C TRP A 113 -3.65 -10.24 18.93
N ARG A 114 -3.46 -9.38 19.95
CA ARG A 114 -4.53 -8.68 20.65
C ARG A 114 -4.32 -7.17 20.60
N ARG A 115 -5.42 -6.41 20.50
CA ARG A 115 -5.42 -4.96 20.73
C ARG A 115 -6.35 -4.60 21.88
N ARG A 116 -6.08 -3.48 22.56
CA ARG A 116 -6.91 -3.00 23.70
C ARG A 116 -8.37 -2.76 23.29
N THR A 117 -8.59 -2.41 22.03
CA THR A 117 -9.89 -2.05 21.46
C THR A 117 -10.67 -3.25 20.91
N GLY A 118 -10.18 -4.49 21.08
CA GLY A 118 -10.87 -5.70 20.62
C GLY A 118 -9.97 -6.63 19.78
N PRO A 119 -10.54 -7.49 18.92
CA PRO A 119 -9.75 -8.33 18.02
C PRO A 119 -9.04 -7.46 16.97
N VAL A 120 -7.86 -7.88 16.52
CA VAL A 120 -7.18 -7.27 15.36
C VAL A 120 -8.00 -7.55 14.11
N GLU A 121 -8.29 -6.52 13.33
CA GLU A 121 -9.02 -6.67 12.06
C GLU A 121 -8.13 -7.30 10.99
N ASN A 122 -8.72 -8.11 10.12
CA ASN A 122 -8.01 -8.83 9.04
C ASN A 122 -6.81 -9.63 9.55
N LEU A 123 -6.93 -10.21 10.75
CA LEU A 123 -5.82 -10.88 11.44
C LEU A 123 -5.17 -11.97 10.58
N ASP A 124 -5.96 -12.67 9.76
CA ASP A 124 -5.48 -13.64 8.78
C ASP A 124 -4.42 -13.04 7.84
N LEU A 125 -4.72 -11.89 7.23
CA LEU A 125 -3.81 -11.18 6.33
C LEU A 125 -2.65 -10.53 7.09
N VAL A 126 -2.90 -9.98 8.28
CA VAL A 126 -1.85 -9.35 9.10
C VAL A 126 -0.81 -10.38 9.55
N GLN A 127 -1.22 -11.60 9.90
CA GLN A 127 -0.31 -12.67 10.28
C GLN A 127 0.52 -13.16 9.10
N GLU A 128 -0.09 -13.32 7.92
CA GLU A 128 0.63 -13.65 6.68
C GLU A 128 1.65 -12.56 6.34
N LEU A 129 1.24 -11.28 6.38
CA LEU A 129 2.10 -10.13 6.15
C LEU A 129 3.30 -10.11 7.11
N TYR A 130 3.06 -10.39 8.39
CA TYR A 130 4.12 -10.47 9.39
C TYR A 130 5.13 -11.57 9.08
N GLN A 131 4.67 -12.77 8.71
CA GLN A 131 5.55 -13.88 8.34
C GLN A 131 6.42 -13.55 7.13
N LEU A 132 5.84 -12.91 6.10
CA LEU A 132 6.56 -12.48 4.91
C LEU A 132 7.60 -11.41 5.22
N LYS A 133 7.28 -10.44 6.10
CA LYS A 133 8.27 -9.44 6.56
C LYS A 133 9.50 -10.10 7.17
N GLN A 134 9.33 -11.13 8.00
CA GLN A 134 10.47 -11.83 8.61
C GLN A 134 11.36 -12.53 7.56
N GLN A 135 10.80 -12.89 6.41
CA GLN A 135 11.53 -13.49 5.29
C GLN A 135 12.20 -12.45 4.38
N CYS A 136 11.78 -11.19 4.44
CA CYS A 136 12.25 -10.08 3.60
C CYS A 136 12.69 -8.88 4.45
N PRO A 137 13.67 -9.01 5.37
CA PRO A 137 14.03 -7.97 6.32
C PRO A 137 14.57 -6.67 5.68
N GLN A 138 15.04 -6.75 4.44
CA GLN A 138 15.52 -5.60 3.67
C GLN A 138 14.39 -4.72 3.11
N VAL A 139 13.16 -5.26 2.99
CA VAL A 139 12.06 -4.57 2.32
C VAL A 139 11.46 -3.46 3.19
N ARG A 140 11.38 -2.28 2.60
CA ARG A 140 10.78 -1.06 3.15
C ARG A 140 9.41 -0.85 2.53
N VAL A 141 8.47 -0.35 3.34
CA VAL A 141 7.15 0.07 2.84
C VAL A 141 6.98 1.56 3.10
N ALA A 142 6.85 2.33 2.04
CA ALA A 142 6.76 3.78 2.05
C ALA A 142 5.36 4.25 1.62
N TRP A 143 4.85 5.25 2.33
CA TRP A 143 3.59 5.89 1.95
C TRP A 143 3.81 6.88 0.81
N ILE A 144 2.92 6.85 -0.19
CA ILE A 144 2.82 7.88 -1.23
C ILE A 144 1.41 8.47 -1.27
N PRO A 145 1.24 9.73 -1.66
CA PRO A 145 -0.08 10.35 -1.68
C PRO A 145 -0.93 9.85 -2.86
N ALA A 146 -2.15 9.40 -2.56
CA ALA A 146 -3.15 9.00 -3.55
C ALA A 146 -3.55 10.14 -4.51
N HIS A 147 -3.91 9.78 -5.75
CA HIS A 147 -4.57 10.63 -6.75
C HIS A 147 -3.94 12.02 -6.98
N ARG A 148 -2.61 12.05 -7.04
CA ARG A 148 -1.84 13.30 -7.19
C ARG A 148 -1.07 13.40 -8.51
N GLY A 149 -1.36 12.59 -9.52
CA GLY A 149 -0.57 12.58 -10.75
C GLY A 149 0.68 11.72 -10.67
N LEU A 150 0.79 10.82 -9.68
CA LEU A 150 1.92 9.90 -9.58
C LEU A 150 1.71 8.74 -10.54
N ARG A 151 2.46 8.77 -11.65
CA ARG A 151 2.34 7.83 -12.78
C ARG A 151 2.10 6.39 -12.36
N TRP A 152 2.94 5.85 -11.48
CA TRP A 152 2.87 4.44 -11.09
C TRP A 152 1.74 4.14 -10.10
N ASN A 153 1.33 5.10 -9.27
CA ASN A 153 0.14 4.95 -8.41
C ASN A 153 -1.13 4.93 -9.27
N GLU A 154 -1.26 5.88 -10.19
CA GLU A 154 -2.43 5.94 -11.08
C GLU A 154 -2.54 4.70 -11.97
N TYR A 155 -1.40 4.18 -12.42
CA TYR A 155 -1.37 2.94 -13.18
C TYR A 155 -1.80 1.72 -12.36
N VAL A 156 -1.38 1.60 -11.09
CA VAL A 156 -1.82 0.48 -10.25
C VAL A 156 -3.31 0.61 -9.87
N ASP A 157 -3.84 1.82 -9.63
CA ASP A 157 -5.27 2.08 -9.41
C ASP A 157 -6.11 1.61 -10.64
N GLU A 158 -5.62 1.86 -11.86
CA GLU A 158 -6.27 1.38 -13.08
C GLU A 158 -6.31 -0.15 -13.16
N LEU A 159 -5.22 -0.82 -12.79
CA LEU A 159 -5.16 -2.28 -12.75
C LEU A 159 -6.12 -2.85 -11.70
N VAL A 160 -6.22 -2.23 -10.52
CA VAL A 160 -7.22 -2.58 -9.49
C VAL A 160 -8.64 -2.49 -10.06
N ALA A 161 -8.95 -1.42 -10.80
CA ALA A 161 -10.26 -1.27 -11.42
C ALA A 161 -10.56 -2.38 -12.44
N ARG A 162 -9.56 -2.82 -13.21
CA ARG A 162 -9.68 -3.93 -14.19
C ARG A 162 -9.78 -5.30 -13.52
N ALA A 163 -9.13 -5.48 -12.39
CA ALA A 163 -9.04 -6.75 -11.67
C ALA A 163 -10.34 -7.14 -10.96
N ARG A 164 -11.22 -6.16 -10.69
CA ARG A 164 -12.50 -6.41 -10.02
C ARG A 164 -13.39 -7.33 -10.87
N PRO A 165 -13.84 -8.47 -10.31
CA PRO A 165 -14.81 -9.31 -11.00
C PRO A 165 -16.14 -8.57 -11.15
N LYS A 166 -16.87 -8.90 -12.22
CA LYS A 166 -18.18 -8.31 -12.53
C LYS A 166 -19.30 -8.96 -11.74
#